data_AF-A0A3A8W4N7-F1
#
_entry.id   AF-A0A3A8W4N7-F1
#
_cell.length_a   1.000
_cell.length_b   1.000
_cell.length_c   1.000
_cell.angle_alpha   90.00
_cell.angle_beta   90.00
_cell.angle_gamma   90.00
#
_symmetry.space_group_name_H-M   'P 1'
#
loop_
_entity.id
_entity.type
_entity.pdbx_description
1 polymer ?
#
loop_
_entity_poly.entity_id
_entity_poly.type
_entity_poly.pdbx_seq_one_letter_code
_entity_poly.pdbx_strand_id
1 'polypeptide(L)'
;MEGILIGEICRSNKRRKYIFVGKISKFFCSNCGKELRENEKYCPNCGHKIPLDIDNHSLKVRGFKRKLSLKKVTAICAVFLMIIVLFLAGKMFIPQIFVSTSDLLAEGNYEKAYSKAKKDQKDDVLVENLISYECKEAANGLKDPSSFQLREVWYDKGNSRFVLSISGKNGMGGAASGYWYYKYSEEEKEYQLITVINDLDEEDYSYFDDTEDKLEKIFNNMAREAIKDIIYQKDNELDNSIIKNINGLHKKDILQDVELLDEINEIYPKGKVDNA
;
A
#
# COMPACT_ATOMS: atom_id res chain seq x y z
N MET A 1 4.52 -24.58 47.80
CA MET A 1 5.46 -24.01 48.78
C MET A 1 6.78 -23.83 48.04
N GLU A 2 6.89 -22.80 47.22
CA GLU A 2 7.25 -21.42 47.59
C GLU A 2 8.68 -21.30 48.10
N GLY A 3 9.45 -20.43 47.46
CA GLY A 3 10.83 -20.10 47.80
C GLY A 3 11.52 -19.37 46.65
N ILE A 4 11.31 -18.05 46.60
CA ILE A 4 11.94 -17.09 45.68
C ILE A 4 13.17 -16.44 46.35
N LEU A 5 14.11 -15.93 45.53
CA LEU A 5 15.16 -14.90 45.80
C LEU A 5 16.43 -15.37 46.56
N ILE A 6 17.68 -14.91 46.34
CA ILE A 6 18.32 -13.81 45.57
C ILE A 6 19.80 -14.21 45.34
N GLY A 7 20.47 -13.66 44.32
CA GLY A 7 21.94 -13.63 44.29
C GLY A 7 22.53 -13.15 42.96
N GLU A 8 22.76 -11.85 42.81
CA GLU A 8 23.76 -11.33 41.86
C GLU A 8 25.16 -11.54 42.43
N ILE A 9 26.16 -11.87 41.58
CA ILE A 9 27.56 -11.39 41.67
C ILE A 9 28.32 -11.82 40.38
N CYS A 10 28.89 -10.79 39.74
CA CYS A 10 30.12 -10.71 38.93
C CYS A 10 30.42 -11.57 37.69
N ARG A 11 30.87 -10.81 36.67
CA ARG A 11 31.67 -11.20 35.50
C ARG A 11 32.83 -12.14 35.85
N SER A 12 32.91 -13.29 35.15
CA SER A 12 34.08 -13.70 34.34
C SER A 12 33.91 -15.14 33.83
N ASN A 13 33.78 -15.28 32.51
CA ASN A 13 34.14 -16.41 31.66
C ASN A 13 34.52 -17.77 32.31
N LYS A 14 33.59 -18.75 32.32
CA LYS A 14 33.81 -20.15 31.85
C LYS A 14 32.57 -21.04 32.09
N ARG A 15 32.01 -21.54 30.98
CA ARG A 15 31.25 -22.80 30.79
C ARG A 15 30.29 -23.24 31.91
N ARG A 16 28.98 -23.03 31.70
CA ARG A 16 27.94 -23.74 32.46
C ARG A 16 27.92 -25.22 32.08
N LYS A 17 28.21 -26.10 33.04
CA LYS A 17 27.87 -27.53 33.01
C LYS A 17 26.43 -27.66 33.51
N TYR A 18 25.53 -28.17 32.69
CA TYR A 18 24.22 -28.60 33.16
C TYR A 18 24.33 -30.07 33.59
N ILE A 19 24.00 -30.36 34.85
CA ILE A 19 23.84 -31.73 35.35
C ILE A 19 22.35 -32.07 35.19
N PHE A 20 22.01 -32.90 34.22
CA PHE A 20 20.69 -33.51 34.13
C PHE A 20 20.65 -34.69 35.10
N VAL A 21 19.93 -34.56 36.22
CA VAL A 21 19.65 -35.70 37.11
C VAL A 21 18.44 -36.45 36.54
N GLY A 22 18.72 -37.41 35.67
CA GLY A 22 17.72 -38.30 35.06
C GLY A 22 17.38 -39.50 35.95
N LYS A 23 16.09 -39.84 35.95
CA LYS A 23 15.40 -40.92 36.68
C LYS A 23 15.99 -42.31 36.37
N ILE A 24 16.23 -43.12 37.41
CA ILE A 24 16.78 -44.49 37.30
C ILE A 24 15.76 -45.42 36.61
N SER A 25 16.17 -46.09 35.53
CA SER A 25 15.38 -47.11 34.83
C SER A 25 15.46 -48.46 35.55
N LYS A 26 14.29 -49.09 35.80
CA LYS A 26 14.18 -50.47 36.31
C LYS A 26 14.84 -51.46 35.35
N PHE A 27 15.61 -52.43 35.87
CA PHE A 27 16.32 -53.45 35.09
C PHE A 27 15.56 -54.79 35.12
N PHE A 28 15.62 -55.57 34.04
CA PHE A 28 14.98 -56.89 33.93
C PHE A 28 16.00 -57.97 33.56
N CYS A 29 15.79 -59.21 34.01
CA CYS A 29 16.65 -60.34 33.70
C CYS A 29 16.56 -60.69 32.21
N SER A 30 17.70 -60.71 31.51
CA SER A 30 17.78 -61.06 30.08
C SER A 30 17.31 -62.47 29.75
N ASN A 31 17.33 -63.40 30.71
CA ASN A 31 16.98 -64.80 30.47
C ASN A 31 15.51 -65.14 30.80
N CYS A 32 14.90 -64.48 31.80
CA CYS A 32 13.53 -64.81 32.22
C CYS A 32 12.57 -63.61 32.30
N GLY A 33 13.05 -62.40 32.04
CA GLY A 33 12.24 -61.18 32.04
C GLY A 33 11.78 -60.67 33.41
N LYS A 34 12.19 -61.29 34.53
CA LYS A 34 11.83 -60.80 35.86
C LYS A 34 12.54 -59.49 36.21
N GLU A 35 11.84 -58.55 36.82
CA GLU A 35 12.40 -57.30 37.31
C GLU A 35 13.47 -57.59 38.38
N LEU A 36 14.63 -56.95 38.24
CA LEU A 36 15.79 -57.10 39.11
C LEU A 36 15.94 -55.87 39.98
N ARG A 37 16.34 -56.08 41.24
CA ARG A 37 16.70 -54.98 42.14
C ARG A 37 18.14 -54.55 41.87
N GLU A 38 18.48 -53.30 42.18
CA GLU A 38 19.85 -52.80 42.03
C GLU A 38 20.83 -53.69 42.81
N ASN A 39 21.93 -54.08 42.16
CA ASN A 39 23.06 -54.86 42.71
C ASN A 39 22.85 -56.37 42.95
N GLU A 40 21.81 -57.00 42.39
CA GLU A 40 21.68 -58.48 42.43
C GLU A 40 22.71 -59.15 41.49
N LYS A 41 23.55 -60.05 42.02
CA LYS A 41 24.59 -60.77 41.24
C LYS A 41 24.03 -61.93 40.40
N TYR A 42 22.87 -62.45 40.78
CA TYR A 42 22.20 -63.58 40.16
C TYR A 42 20.69 -63.34 40.19
N CYS A 43 19.99 -63.73 39.12
CA CYS A 43 18.54 -63.61 39.09
C CYS A 43 17.91 -64.59 40.09
N PRO A 44 17.06 -64.11 41.03
CA PRO A 44 16.45 -64.96 42.05
C PRO A 44 15.43 -65.96 41.48
N ASN A 45 15.02 -65.79 40.22
CA ASN A 45 14.00 -66.64 39.59
C ASN A 45 14.58 -67.79 38.77
N CYS A 46 15.67 -67.53 38.04
CA CYS A 46 16.23 -68.53 37.10
C CYS A 46 17.70 -68.85 37.39
N GLY A 47 18.31 -68.26 38.42
CA GLY A 47 19.70 -68.48 38.79
C GLY A 47 20.73 -67.91 37.81
N HIS A 48 20.29 -67.25 36.74
CA HIS A 48 21.18 -66.70 35.72
C HIS A 48 22.05 -65.57 36.31
N LYS A 49 23.36 -65.68 36.13
CA LYS A 49 24.34 -64.70 36.63
C LYS A 49 24.17 -63.38 35.88
N ILE A 50 24.02 -62.29 36.61
CA ILE A 50 23.92 -60.95 36.04
C ILE A 50 25.35 -60.39 35.97
N PRO A 51 25.85 -60.00 34.78
CA PRO A 51 27.17 -59.37 34.67
C PRO A 51 27.12 -58.00 35.37
N LEU A 52 27.67 -57.94 36.57
CA LEU A 52 27.90 -56.68 37.29
C LEU A 52 29.13 -56.00 36.72
N ASP A 53 28.96 -55.30 35.61
CA ASP A 53 29.85 -54.22 35.20
C ASP A 53 29.03 -52.92 35.22
N ILE A 54 28.84 -52.37 36.42
CA ILE A 54 28.58 -50.93 36.57
C ILE A 54 29.94 -50.25 36.66
N ASP A 55 30.78 -50.45 35.66
CA ASP A 55 31.84 -49.52 35.36
C ASP A 55 31.27 -48.58 34.32
N ASN A 56 31.20 -47.30 34.72
CA ASN A 56 30.85 -46.15 33.92
C ASN A 56 31.28 -46.33 32.46
N HIS A 57 30.38 -46.87 31.64
CA HIS A 57 30.57 -46.88 30.21
C HIS A 57 30.28 -45.45 29.76
N SER A 58 31.29 -44.59 29.95
CA SER A 58 31.41 -43.36 29.19
C SER A 58 31.37 -43.81 27.73
N LEU A 59 30.20 -43.71 27.12
CA LEU A 59 30.05 -43.87 25.69
C LEU A 59 31.09 -42.95 25.07
N LYS A 60 32.16 -43.54 24.52
CA LYS A 60 33.13 -42.84 23.70
C LYS A 60 32.39 -42.42 22.45
N VAL A 61 31.62 -41.34 22.55
CA VAL A 61 31.14 -40.61 21.39
C VAL A 61 32.42 -40.11 20.73
N ARG A 62 32.89 -40.83 19.70
CA ARG A 62 33.88 -40.32 18.76
C ARG A 62 33.23 -39.10 18.11
N GLY A 63 33.39 -37.95 18.75
CA GLY A 63 33.02 -36.67 18.18
C GLY A 63 33.84 -36.51 16.92
N PHE A 64 33.20 -36.72 15.78
CA PHE A 64 33.74 -36.35 14.48
C PHE A 64 33.80 -34.81 14.45
N LYS A 65 34.80 -34.22 15.11
CA LYS A 65 35.14 -32.82 14.90
C LYS A 65 35.75 -32.75 13.52
N ARG A 66 34.91 -32.61 12.48
CA ARG A 66 35.39 -32.10 11.20
C ARG A 66 36.03 -30.76 11.52
N LYS A 67 37.37 -30.72 11.49
CA LYS A 67 38.15 -29.50 11.62
C LYS A 67 37.91 -28.74 10.32
N LEU A 68 36.81 -27.98 10.23
CA LEU A 68 36.58 -27.10 9.09
C LEU A 68 37.77 -26.14 9.05
N SER A 69 38.50 -26.18 7.95
CA SER A 69 39.60 -25.26 7.71
C SER A 69 39.05 -23.84 7.78
N LEU A 70 39.64 -23.02 8.65
CA LEU A 70 39.22 -21.63 8.87
C LEU A 70 39.15 -20.84 7.55
N LYS A 71 40.01 -21.18 6.58
CA LYS A 71 40.03 -20.62 5.21
C LYS A 71 38.76 -20.93 4.40
N LYS A 72 38.16 -22.11 4.59
CA LYS A 72 36.89 -22.48 3.93
C LYS A 72 35.69 -21.78 4.59
N VAL A 73 35.74 -21.57 5.91
CA VAL A 73 34.70 -20.83 6.64
C VAL A 73 34.73 -19.34 6.26
N THR A 74 35.91 -18.72 6.20
CA THR A 74 36.04 -17.31 5.79
C THR A 74 35.57 -17.08 4.35
N ALA A 75 35.84 -18.01 3.43
CA ALA A 75 35.36 -17.94 2.05
C ALA A 75 33.83 -18.02 1.97
N ILE A 76 33.20 -18.94 2.71
CA ILE A 76 31.73 -19.07 2.75
C ILE A 76 31.08 -17.82 3.36
N CYS A 77 31.63 -17.30 4.47
CA CYS A 77 31.12 -16.08 5.09
C CYS A 77 31.28 -14.85 4.18
N ALA A 78 32.38 -14.74 3.44
CA ALA A 78 32.61 -13.65 2.48
C ALA A 78 31.60 -13.69 1.32
N VAL A 79 31.30 -14.89 0.80
CA VAL A 79 30.28 -15.06 -0.25
C VAL A 79 28.88 -14.71 0.29
N PHE A 80 28.54 -15.16 1.50
CA PHE A 80 27.26 -14.81 2.13
C PHE A 80 27.12 -13.31 2.38
N LEU A 81 28.19 -12.66 2.87
CA LEU A 81 28.26 -11.21 3.03
C LEU A 81 28.09 -10.49 1.69
N MET A 82 28.74 -10.96 0.63
CA MET A 82 28.60 -10.39 -0.70
C MET A 82 27.17 -10.51 -1.23
N ILE A 83 26.50 -11.66 -1.02
CA ILE A 83 25.08 -11.84 -1.40
C ILE A 83 24.17 -10.91 -0.60
N ILE A 84 24.41 -10.73 0.70
CA ILE A 84 23.66 -9.80 1.54
C ILE A 84 23.87 -8.36 1.06
N VAL A 85 25.11 -7.97 0.74
CA VAL A 85 25.43 -6.65 0.19
C VAL A 85 24.75 -6.45 -1.16
N LEU A 86 24.77 -7.45 -2.05
CA LEU A 86 24.06 -7.41 -3.34
C LEU A 86 22.54 -7.35 -3.17
N PHE A 87 21.98 -8.02 -2.16
CA PHE A 87 20.55 -7.98 -1.85
C PHE A 87 20.13 -6.61 -1.29
N LEU A 88 20.94 -6.03 -0.40
CA LEU A 88 20.74 -4.69 0.16
C LEU A 88 20.90 -3.61 -0.91
N ALA A 89 21.96 -3.69 -1.73
CA ALA A 89 22.15 -2.80 -2.88
C ALA A 89 21.05 -2.99 -3.92
N GLY A 90 20.62 -4.23 -4.17
CA GLY A 90 19.49 -4.55 -5.03
C GLY A 90 18.21 -3.85 -4.57
N LYS A 91 17.91 -3.86 -3.26
CA LYS A 91 16.76 -3.10 -2.72
C LYS A 91 16.84 -1.59 -3.00
N MET A 92 18.04 -1.02 -3.12
CA MET A 92 18.22 0.40 -3.45
C MET A 92 18.06 0.71 -4.95
N PHE A 93 18.43 -0.22 -5.85
CA PHE A 93 18.41 0.00 -7.30
C PHE A 93 17.19 -0.60 -8.05
N ILE A 94 16.49 -1.58 -7.46
CA ILE A 94 15.34 -2.26 -8.12
C ILE A 94 14.10 -1.36 -8.32
N PRO A 95 13.68 -0.47 -7.40
CA PRO A 95 12.40 0.22 -7.57
C PRO A 95 12.39 1.19 -8.76
N GLN A 96 13.49 1.90 -9.05
CA GLN A 96 13.47 2.93 -10.09
C GLN A 96 13.38 2.39 -11.53
N ILE A 97 13.83 1.16 -11.79
CA ILE A 97 13.88 0.60 -13.15
C ILE A 97 12.55 -0.08 -13.54
N PHE A 98 11.81 -0.62 -12.57
CA PHE A 98 10.57 -1.38 -12.82
C PHE A 98 9.27 -0.59 -12.64
N VAL A 99 9.31 0.58 -12.00
CA VAL A 99 8.11 1.42 -11.81
C VAL A 99 7.58 1.89 -13.16
N SER A 100 6.32 1.57 -13.47
CA SER A 100 5.63 1.99 -14.70
C SER A 100 5.07 3.41 -14.59
N THR A 101 4.64 3.99 -15.72
CA THR A 101 3.92 5.29 -15.70
C THR A 101 2.65 5.21 -14.84
N SER A 102 1.91 4.09 -14.92
CA SER A 102 0.71 3.88 -14.11
C SER A 102 1.01 3.81 -12.61
N ASP A 103 2.14 3.21 -12.22
CA ASP A 103 2.57 3.19 -10.82
C ASP A 103 2.88 4.61 -10.31
N LEU A 104 3.53 5.44 -11.14
CA LEU A 104 3.83 6.84 -10.81
C LEU A 104 2.56 7.69 -10.67
N LEU A 105 1.57 7.48 -11.55
CA LEU A 105 0.25 8.14 -11.46
C LEU A 105 -0.48 7.76 -10.16
N ALA A 106 -0.50 6.47 -9.80
CA ALA A 106 -1.09 5.99 -8.55
C ALA A 106 -0.36 6.49 -7.27
N GLU A 107 0.87 6.96 -7.42
CA GLU A 107 1.68 7.61 -6.39
C GLU A 107 1.56 9.14 -6.41
N GLY A 108 0.88 9.73 -7.39
CA GLY A 108 0.76 11.18 -7.57
C GLY A 108 2.04 11.84 -8.07
N ASN A 109 3.01 11.08 -8.57
CA ASN A 109 4.27 11.60 -9.09
C ASN A 109 4.15 11.96 -10.58
N TYR A 110 3.36 13.00 -10.87
CA TYR A 110 3.02 13.41 -12.24
C TYR A 110 4.24 13.83 -13.07
N GLU A 111 5.21 14.52 -12.47
CA GLU A 111 6.43 14.96 -13.19
C GLU A 111 7.23 13.77 -13.73
N LYS A 112 7.47 12.75 -12.90
CA LYS A 112 8.14 11.52 -13.36
C LYS A 112 7.27 10.71 -14.29
N ALA A 113 5.95 10.66 -14.06
CA ALA A 113 5.02 9.97 -14.95
C ALA A 113 5.09 10.57 -16.35
N TYR A 114 5.06 11.90 -16.47
CA TYR A 114 5.12 12.63 -17.73
C TYR A 114 6.48 12.46 -18.42
N SER A 115 7.57 12.55 -17.66
CA SER A 115 8.93 12.33 -18.16
C SER A 115 9.15 10.91 -18.70
N LYS A 116 8.51 9.91 -18.08
CA LYS A 116 8.61 8.50 -18.48
C LYS A 116 7.65 8.10 -19.59
N ALA A 117 6.50 8.77 -19.67
CA ALA A 117 5.44 8.47 -20.62
C ALA A 117 5.94 8.53 -22.06
N LYS A 118 5.40 7.64 -22.90
CA LYS A 118 5.58 7.75 -24.34
C LYS A 118 4.87 9.01 -24.84
N LYS A 119 5.29 9.51 -26.00
CA LYS A 119 4.74 10.74 -26.59
C LYS A 119 3.22 10.71 -26.73
N ASP A 120 2.65 9.56 -27.09
CA ASP A 120 1.21 9.33 -27.26
C ASP A 120 0.44 9.18 -25.94
N GLN A 121 1.13 9.07 -24.81
CA GLN A 121 0.55 8.90 -23.47
C GLN A 121 0.73 10.14 -22.58
N LYS A 122 1.45 11.16 -23.07
CA LYS A 122 1.74 12.37 -22.31
C LYS A 122 0.48 13.17 -22.00
N ASP A 123 -0.42 13.29 -22.97
CA ASP A 123 -1.72 13.95 -22.78
C ASP A 123 -2.51 13.28 -21.65
N ASP A 124 -2.52 11.95 -21.57
CA ASP A 124 -3.25 11.22 -20.51
C ASP A 124 -2.70 11.53 -19.12
N VAL A 125 -1.38 11.66 -18.99
CA VAL A 125 -0.73 12.08 -17.74
C VAL A 125 -1.12 13.50 -17.35
N LEU A 126 -1.14 14.43 -18.33
CA LEU A 126 -1.54 15.82 -18.11
C LEU A 126 -3.01 15.93 -17.73
N VAL A 127 -3.88 15.13 -18.36
CA VAL A 127 -5.30 15.06 -18.01
C VAL A 127 -5.47 14.54 -16.58
N GLU A 128 -4.83 13.43 -16.20
CA GLU A 128 -4.93 12.93 -14.82
C GLU A 128 -4.41 13.95 -13.80
N ASN A 129 -3.30 14.66 -14.11
CA ASN A 129 -2.77 15.73 -13.27
C ASN A 129 -3.78 16.89 -13.10
N LEU A 130 -4.39 17.35 -14.19
CA LEU A 130 -5.45 18.38 -14.16
C LEU A 130 -6.63 17.93 -13.28
N ILE A 131 -7.20 16.76 -13.56
CA ILE A 131 -8.34 16.26 -12.78
C ILE A 131 -7.98 16.10 -11.31
N SER A 132 -6.75 15.69 -10.99
CA SER A 132 -6.29 15.52 -9.61
C SER A 132 -6.16 16.87 -8.88
N TYR A 133 -5.63 17.88 -9.55
CA TYR A 133 -5.57 19.24 -9.02
C TYR A 133 -6.96 19.81 -8.75
N GLU A 134 -7.90 19.64 -9.67
CA GLU A 134 -9.27 20.13 -9.53
C GLU A 134 -10.05 19.33 -8.47
N CYS A 135 -9.74 18.04 -8.31
CA CYS A 135 -10.27 17.22 -7.22
C CYS A 135 -9.75 17.68 -5.85
N LYS A 136 -8.50 18.16 -5.73
CA LYS A 136 -7.97 18.76 -4.51
C LYS A 136 -8.80 19.99 -4.13
N GLU A 137 -9.03 20.91 -5.07
CA GLU A 137 -9.81 22.12 -4.82
C GLU A 137 -11.26 21.78 -4.45
N ALA A 138 -11.87 20.84 -5.18
CA ALA A 138 -13.23 20.36 -4.88
C ALA A 138 -13.32 19.70 -3.50
N ALA A 139 -12.34 18.88 -3.11
CA ALA A 139 -12.29 18.23 -1.80
C ALA A 139 -12.22 19.27 -0.67
N ASN A 140 -11.43 20.33 -0.84
CA ASN A 140 -11.30 21.42 0.13
C ASN A 140 -12.59 22.23 0.30
N GLY A 141 -13.41 22.31 -0.75
CA GLY A 141 -14.73 22.95 -0.72
C GLY A 141 -15.83 22.12 -0.04
N LEU A 142 -15.60 20.83 0.25
CA LEU A 142 -16.60 20.00 0.91
C LEU A 142 -16.78 20.36 2.40
N LYS A 143 -17.99 20.11 2.92
CA LYS A 143 -18.29 20.27 4.37
C LYS A 143 -17.40 19.39 5.26
N ASP A 144 -17.07 18.19 4.77
CA ASP A 144 -16.11 17.28 5.38
C ASP A 144 -15.11 16.85 4.29
N PRO A 145 -13.95 17.52 4.14
CA PRO A 145 -12.96 17.19 3.12
C PRO A 145 -12.48 15.73 3.21
N SER A 146 -12.43 15.13 4.40
CA SER A 146 -12.01 13.74 4.58
C SER A 146 -12.95 12.74 3.93
N SER A 147 -14.19 13.15 3.68
CA SER A 147 -15.23 12.32 3.05
C SER A 147 -15.24 12.34 1.53
N PHE A 148 -14.33 13.11 0.90
CA PHE A 148 -14.23 13.20 -0.55
C PHE A 148 -14.16 11.81 -1.20
N GLN A 149 -14.94 11.66 -2.26
CA GLN A 149 -14.87 10.52 -3.16
C GLN A 149 -15.20 10.97 -4.58
N LEU A 150 -14.24 10.83 -5.48
CA LEU A 150 -14.47 10.91 -6.93
C LEU A 150 -15.19 9.64 -7.39
N ARG A 151 -16.29 9.78 -8.12
CA ARG A 151 -17.10 8.66 -8.60
C ARG A 151 -16.92 8.41 -10.08
N GLU A 152 -17.00 9.46 -10.88
CA GLU A 152 -16.94 9.40 -12.35
C GLU A 152 -16.29 10.69 -12.88
N VAL A 153 -15.70 10.59 -14.08
CA VAL A 153 -15.06 11.72 -14.77
C VAL A 153 -15.39 11.65 -16.24
N TRP A 154 -15.82 12.77 -16.81
CA TRP A 154 -16.01 12.90 -18.26
C TRP A 154 -15.27 14.11 -18.78
N TYR A 155 -14.53 13.97 -19.87
CA TYR A 155 -13.76 15.03 -20.48
C TYR A 155 -14.08 15.20 -21.97
N ASP A 156 -14.77 16.29 -22.30
CA ASP A 156 -14.97 16.74 -23.68
C ASP A 156 -13.76 17.60 -24.09
N LYS A 157 -12.70 16.91 -24.53
CA LYS A 157 -11.45 17.55 -25.00
C LYS A 157 -11.71 18.53 -26.16
N GLY A 158 -12.66 18.22 -27.03
CA GLY A 158 -13.00 19.05 -28.20
C GLY A 158 -13.50 20.45 -27.81
N ASN A 159 -14.23 20.55 -26.71
CA ASN A 159 -14.78 21.81 -26.21
C ASN A 159 -14.09 22.31 -24.92
N SER A 160 -12.97 21.69 -24.52
CA SER A 160 -12.16 22.08 -23.36
C SER A 160 -13.01 22.23 -22.09
N ARG A 161 -13.80 21.20 -21.78
CA ARG A 161 -14.70 21.17 -20.61
C ARG A 161 -14.80 19.76 -20.04
N PHE A 162 -14.92 19.63 -18.73
CA PHE A 162 -15.05 18.33 -18.07
C PHE A 162 -16.04 18.39 -16.92
N VAL A 163 -16.50 17.20 -16.50
CA VAL A 163 -17.43 17.02 -15.39
C VAL A 163 -16.85 16.01 -14.42
N LEU A 164 -16.88 16.35 -13.13
CA LEU A 164 -16.55 15.44 -12.05
C LEU A 164 -17.83 15.07 -11.30
N SER A 165 -18.11 13.78 -11.17
CA SER A 165 -19.11 13.27 -10.22
C SER A 165 -18.41 13.05 -8.89
N ILE A 166 -18.66 13.92 -7.91
CA ILE A 166 -18.01 13.85 -6.59
C ILE A 166 -19.08 13.57 -5.54
N SER A 167 -18.69 12.87 -4.48
CA SER A 167 -19.52 12.69 -3.29
C SER A 167 -18.75 13.00 -2.01
N GLY A 168 -19.49 13.36 -0.98
CA GLY A 168 -18.98 13.65 0.36
C GLY A 168 -20.10 13.62 1.39
N LYS A 169 -19.76 13.69 2.67
CA LYS A 169 -20.72 13.80 3.76
C LYS A 169 -21.29 15.21 3.82
N ASN A 170 -22.60 15.30 3.92
CA ASN A 170 -23.32 16.53 4.23
C ASN A 170 -23.24 16.84 5.74
N GLY A 171 -23.77 18.00 6.15
CA GLY A 171 -23.74 18.43 7.56
C GLY A 171 -24.52 17.54 8.53
N MET A 172 -25.33 16.60 8.03
CA MET A 172 -26.06 15.61 8.83
C MET A 172 -25.38 14.22 8.81
N GLY A 173 -24.20 14.10 8.19
CA GLY A 173 -23.44 12.85 8.08
C GLY A 173 -23.93 11.90 6.99
N GLY A 174 -24.95 12.26 6.22
CA GLY A 174 -25.40 11.50 5.04
C GLY A 174 -24.54 11.80 3.82
N ALA A 175 -24.46 10.86 2.87
CA ALA A 175 -23.75 11.10 1.61
C ALA A 175 -24.56 12.05 0.72
N ALA A 176 -23.90 13.05 0.15
CA ALA A 176 -24.40 13.89 -0.93
C ALA A 176 -23.46 13.76 -2.13
N SER A 177 -24.01 13.86 -3.34
CA SER A 177 -23.26 13.86 -4.58
C SER A 177 -23.73 14.98 -5.48
N GLY A 178 -22.89 15.36 -6.42
CA GLY A 178 -23.19 16.32 -7.46
C GLY A 178 -22.27 16.17 -8.67
N TYR A 179 -22.45 17.08 -9.61
CA TYR A 179 -21.72 17.21 -10.86
C TYR A 179 -21.03 18.56 -10.85
N TRP A 180 -19.71 18.56 -10.71
CA TRP A 180 -18.88 19.75 -10.77
C TRP A 180 -18.51 19.98 -12.23
N TYR A 181 -19.02 21.05 -12.82
CA TYR A 181 -18.83 21.36 -14.23
C TYR A 181 -17.72 22.39 -14.40
N TYR A 182 -16.67 22.02 -15.13
CA TYR A 182 -15.52 22.86 -15.40
C TYR A 182 -15.40 23.19 -16.87
N LYS A 183 -14.94 24.41 -17.16
CA LYS A 183 -14.64 24.86 -18.52
C LYS A 183 -13.36 25.69 -18.54
N TYR A 184 -12.57 25.52 -19.58
CA TYR A 184 -11.39 26.34 -19.81
C TYR A 184 -11.77 27.82 -20.07
N SER A 185 -11.08 28.73 -19.38
CA SER A 185 -11.13 30.17 -19.58
C SER A 185 -9.92 30.62 -20.38
N GLU A 186 -10.13 31.19 -21.58
CA GLU A 186 -9.04 31.75 -22.38
C GLU A 186 -8.41 33.01 -21.75
N GLU A 187 -9.20 33.75 -20.96
CA GLU A 187 -8.77 34.96 -20.27
C GLU A 187 -7.81 34.62 -19.11
N GLU A 188 -8.24 33.69 -18.25
CA GLU A 188 -7.49 33.30 -17.05
C GLU A 188 -6.46 32.20 -17.34
N LYS A 189 -6.56 31.56 -18.52
CA LYS A 189 -5.69 30.46 -18.98
C LYS A 189 -5.67 29.25 -18.05
N GLU A 190 -6.83 28.95 -17.48
CA GLU A 190 -7.04 27.83 -16.57
C GLU A 190 -8.46 27.26 -16.72
N TYR A 191 -8.68 26.06 -16.20
CA TYR A 191 -10.03 25.53 -16.05
C TYR A 191 -10.69 26.14 -14.82
N GLN A 192 -11.96 26.51 -14.96
CA GLN A 192 -12.72 27.13 -13.89
C GLN A 192 -13.97 26.33 -13.60
N LEU A 193 -14.26 26.17 -12.31
CA LEU A 193 -15.54 25.64 -11.85
C LEU A 193 -16.64 26.63 -12.23
N ILE A 194 -17.53 26.21 -13.13
CA ILE A 194 -18.67 27.02 -13.57
C ILE A 194 -19.82 26.91 -12.56
N THR A 195 -20.17 25.68 -12.19
CA THR A 195 -21.22 25.41 -11.19
C THR A 195 -21.16 23.96 -10.70
N VAL A 196 -21.88 23.69 -9.61
CA VAL A 196 -22.09 22.35 -9.04
C VAL A 196 -23.59 22.06 -9.04
N ILE A 197 -24.00 20.97 -9.69
CA ILE A 197 -25.41 20.57 -9.80
C ILE A 197 -25.63 19.22 -9.11
N ASN A 198 -26.66 19.06 -8.29
CA ASN A 198 -26.89 17.82 -7.53
C ASN A 198 -27.59 16.71 -8.33
N ASP A 199 -28.40 17.09 -9.32
CA ASP A 199 -29.19 16.20 -10.18
C ASP A 199 -29.33 16.79 -11.59
N LEU A 200 -29.58 15.93 -12.58
CA LEU A 200 -29.71 16.37 -13.97
C LEU A 200 -31.16 16.69 -14.36
N ASP A 201 -32.08 16.71 -13.40
CA ASP A 201 -33.49 17.00 -13.63
C ASP A 201 -33.69 18.51 -13.73
N GLU A 202 -34.40 18.97 -14.77
CA GLU A 202 -34.65 20.39 -14.95
C GLU A 202 -35.47 20.97 -13.78
N GLU A 203 -35.10 22.18 -13.37
CA GLU A 203 -35.85 22.92 -12.36
C GLU A 203 -37.03 23.65 -12.98
N ASP A 204 -38.20 23.46 -12.38
CA ASP A 204 -39.43 24.17 -12.72
C ASP A 204 -39.44 25.58 -12.11
N TYR A 205 -40.10 26.49 -12.83
CA TYR A 205 -40.36 27.86 -12.37
C TYR A 205 -41.59 27.91 -11.48
N SER A 206 -41.48 28.62 -10.36
CA SER A 206 -42.58 28.93 -9.45
C SER A 206 -43.07 30.36 -9.65
N TYR A 207 -44.36 30.59 -9.41
CA TYR A 207 -44.92 31.94 -9.38
C TYR A 207 -44.26 32.81 -8.29
N PHE A 208 -43.77 32.18 -7.22
CA PHE A 208 -43.12 32.86 -6.10
C PHE A 208 -41.63 33.14 -6.33
N ASP A 209 -41.04 32.63 -7.41
CA ASP A 209 -39.65 32.89 -7.72
C ASP A 209 -39.47 34.37 -8.09
N ASP A 210 -38.52 35.03 -7.42
CA ASP A 210 -38.13 36.36 -7.79
C ASP A 210 -37.26 36.37 -9.08
N THR A 211 -36.64 37.50 -9.39
CA THR A 211 -35.84 37.58 -10.62
C THR A 211 -34.51 36.84 -10.49
N GLU A 212 -33.91 36.84 -9.31
CA GLU A 212 -32.64 36.19 -9.04
C GLU A 212 -32.83 34.67 -9.05
N ASP A 213 -33.87 34.18 -8.38
CA ASP A 213 -34.26 32.76 -8.39
C ASP A 213 -34.44 32.23 -9.81
N LYS A 214 -35.16 32.99 -10.66
CA LYS A 214 -35.37 32.61 -12.07
C LYS A 214 -34.08 32.59 -12.87
N LEU A 215 -33.19 33.55 -12.64
CA LEU A 215 -31.90 33.61 -13.33
C LEU A 215 -31.02 32.43 -12.91
N GLU A 216 -30.97 32.10 -11.62
CA GLU A 216 -30.23 30.93 -11.12
C GLU A 216 -30.77 29.64 -11.75
N LYS A 217 -32.09 29.45 -11.78
CA LYS A 217 -32.73 28.30 -12.43
C LYS A 217 -32.39 28.19 -13.91
N ILE A 218 -32.39 29.32 -14.64
CA ILE A 218 -31.98 29.36 -16.05
C ILE A 218 -30.52 28.91 -16.19
N PHE A 219 -29.61 29.47 -15.40
CA PHE A 219 -28.20 29.10 -15.42
C PHE A 219 -27.98 27.62 -15.08
N ASN A 220 -28.64 27.11 -14.05
CA ASN A 220 -28.54 25.72 -13.64
C ASN A 220 -29.10 24.77 -14.70
N ASN A 221 -30.24 25.10 -15.32
CA ASN A 221 -30.79 24.29 -16.42
C ASN A 221 -29.87 24.32 -17.66
N MET A 222 -29.24 25.45 -17.98
CA MET A 222 -28.21 25.51 -19.04
C MET A 222 -26.99 24.64 -18.70
N ALA A 223 -26.54 24.64 -17.45
CA ALA A 223 -25.45 23.79 -17.00
C ALA A 223 -25.83 22.31 -17.06
N ARG A 224 -27.05 21.93 -16.68
CA ARG A 224 -27.56 20.55 -16.80
C ARG A 224 -27.51 20.05 -18.23
N GLU A 225 -27.95 20.85 -19.19
CA GLU A 225 -27.87 20.47 -20.61
C GLU A 225 -26.42 20.31 -21.06
N ALA A 226 -25.54 21.25 -20.70
CA ALA A 226 -24.11 21.14 -21.01
C ALA A 226 -23.46 19.89 -20.37
N ILE A 227 -23.85 19.52 -19.14
CA ILE A 227 -23.37 18.33 -18.46
C ILE A 227 -23.89 17.06 -19.16
N LYS A 228 -25.19 16.99 -19.49
CA LYS A 228 -25.79 15.86 -20.22
C LYS A 228 -25.10 15.65 -21.57
N ASP A 229 -24.83 16.73 -22.30
CA ASP A 229 -24.11 16.67 -23.58
C ASP A 229 -22.73 16.00 -23.45
N ILE A 230 -22.03 16.24 -22.33
CA ILE A 230 -20.72 15.64 -22.06
C ILE A 230 -20.87 14.17 -21.63
N ILE A 231 -21.75 13.89 -20.67
CA ILE A 231 -21.92 12.57 -20.04
C ILE A 231 -22.50 11.54 -21.02
N TYR A 232 -23.42 11.93 -21.90
CA TYR A 232 -24.05 11.00 -22.84
C TYR A 232 -23.16 10.63 -24.03
N GLN A 233 -22.03 11.30 -24.21
CA GLN A 233 -21.00 10.91 -25.16
C GLN A 233 -20.03 9.94 -24.48
N LYS A 234 -20.17 8.65 -24.78
CA LYS A 234 -19.34 7.59 -24.17
C LYS A 234 -17.84 7.80 -24.31
N ASP A 235 -17.40 8.40 -25.40
CA ASP A 235 -15.98 8.64 -25.65
C ASP A 235 -15.38 9.70 -24.70
N ASN A 236 -16.22 10.47 -24.00
CA ASN A 236 -15.77 11.42 -22.99
C ASN A 236 -15.52 10.76 -21.63
N GLU A 237 -16.11 9.60 -21.34
CA GLU A 237 -15.92 8.92 -20.06
C GLU A 237 -14.47 8.43 -19.90
N LEU A 238 -13.79 8.86 -18.84
CA LEU A 238 -12.41 8.49 -18.61
C LEU A 238 -12.28 7.15 -17.87
N ASP A 239 -11.13 6.51 -18.02
CA ASP A 239 -10.87 5.19 -17.45
C ASP A 239 -10.91 5.17 -15.91
N ASN A 240 -11.45 4.09 -15.35
CA ASN A 240 -11.58 3.88 -13.91
C ASN A 240 -10.25 3.92 -13.13
N SER A 241 -9.11 3.73 -13.80
CA SER A 241 -7.79 3.88 -13.20
C SER A 241 -7.56 5.28 -12.64
N ILE A 242 -7.99 6.34 -13.32
CA ILE A 242 -7.90 7.73 -12.85
C ILE A 242 -8.67 7.89 -11.53
N ILE A 243 -9.91 7.40 -11.49
CA ILE A 243 -10.76 7.44 -10.30
C ILE A 243 -10.12 6.70 -9.13
N LYS A 244 -9.53 5.52 -9.40
CA LYS A 244 -8.82 4.73 -8.40
C LYS A 244 -7.56 5.43 -7.88
N ASN A 245 -6.78 6.04 -8.76
CA ASN A 245 -5.56 6.75 -8.41
C ASN A 245 -5.90 7.93 -7.50
N ILE A 246 -6.79 8.83 -7.93
CA ILE A 246 -7.16 10.06 -7.20
C ILE A 246 -7.76 9.75 -5.83
N ASN A 247 -8.71 8.81 -5.76
CA ASN A 247 -9.24 8.37 -4.46
C ASN A 247 -8.15 7.69 -3.59
N GLY A 248 -7.16 7.05 -4.21
CA GLY A 248 -5.99 6.51 -3.55
C GLY A 248 -5.08 7.60 -2.98
N LEU A 249 -4.89 8.71 -3.70
CA LEU A 249 -4.15 9.88 -3.23
C LEU A 249 -4.87 10.51 -2.02
N HIS A 250 -6.19 10.67 -2.11
CA HIS A 250 -6.99 11.20 -1.01
C HIS A 250 -6.86 10.36 0.26
N LYS A 251 -6.99 9.03 0.15
CA LYS A 251 -6.84 8.11 1.28
C LYS A 251 -5.45 8.11 1.93
N LYS A 252 -4.43 8.53 1.19
CA LYS A 252 -3.04 8.64 1.67
C LYS A 252 -2.72 10.05 2.16
N ASP A 253 -3.70 10.97 2.17
CA ASP A 253 -3.54 12.39 2.49
C ASP A 253 -2.52 13.13 1.59
N ILE A 254 -2.29 12.64 0.37
CA ILE A 254 -1.34 13.25 -0.59
C ILE A 254 -2.02 14.02 -1.73
N LEU A 255 -3.35 13.90 -1.87
CA LEU A 255 -4.10 14.66 -2.88
C LEU A 255 -3.91 16.18 -2.70
N GLN A 256 -3.77 16.63 -1.46
CA GLN A 256 -3.61 18.05 -1.12
C GLN A 256 -2.28 18.65 -1.61
N ASP A 257 -1.29 17.79 -1.84
CA ASP A 257 0.05 18.18 -2.30
C ASP A 257 0.17 18.18 -3.83
N VAL A 258 -0.92 17.87 -4.56
CA VAL A 258 -0.91 17.88 -6.02
C VAL A 258 -0.80 19.31 -6.54
N GLU A 259 0.15 19.51 -7.45
CA GLU A 259 0.38 20.73 -8.22
C GLU A 259 0.15 20.46 -9.71
N LEU A 260 -0.30 21.49 -10.43
CA LEU A 260 -0.37 21.44 -11.89
C LEU A 260 1.04 21.44 -12.49
N LEU A 261 1.27 20.57 -13.47
CA LEU A 261 2.50 20.58 -14.26
C LEU A 261 2.55 21.79 -15.19
N ASP A 262 3.75 22.36 -15.39
CA ASP A 262 3.96 23.46 -16.33
C ASP A 262 3.57 23.08 -17.78
N GLU A 263 3.73 21.80 -18.13
CA GLU A 263 3.37 21.23 -19.42
C GLU A 263 1.85 21.14 -19.65
N ILE A 264 1.00 21.50 -18.69
CA ILE A 264 -0.46 21.47 -18.86
C ILE A 264 -0.93 22.31 -20.05
N ASN A 265 -0.19 23.36 -20.39
CA ASN A 265 -0.42 24.19 -21.57
C ASN A 265 -0.38 23.41 -22.90
N GLU A 266 0.22 22.21 -22.93
CA GLU A 266 0.23 21.36 -24.12
C GLU A 266 -1.15 20.81 -24.47
N ILE A 267 -2.03 20.63 -23.48
CA ILE A 267 -3.40 20.14 -23.67
C ILE A 267 -4.46 21.25 -23.68
N TYR A 268 -4.09 22.49 -23.36
CA TYR A 268 -4.99 23.63 -23.42
C TYR A 268 -5.32 24.02 -24.86
N PRO A 269 -6.53 24.55 -25.11
CA PRO A 269 -6.92 25.00 -26.43
C PRO A 269 -5.98 26.13 -26.86
N LYS A 270 -5.35 25.94 -28.02
CA LYS A 270 -4.55 27.00 -28.65
C LYS A 270 -5.54 27.98 -29.27
N GLY A 271 -5.57 29.20 -28.75
CA GLY A 271 -6.39 30.28 -29.31
C GLY A 271 -6.21 30.34 -30.83
N LYS A 272 -7.29 30.62 -31.56
CA LYS A 272 -7.16 30.93 -32.98
C LYS A 272 -6.27 32.17 -33.08
N VAL A 273 -5.10 32.02 -33.69
CA VAL A 273 -4.36 33.19 -34.17
C VAL A 273 -5.24 33.75 -35.27
N ASP A 274 -6.04 34.74 -34.93
CA ASP A 274 -6.77 35.52 -35.91
C ASP A 274 -5.71 36.19 -36.78
N ASN A 275 -5.49 35.63 -37.97
CA ASN A 275 -4.73 36.30 -39.02
C ASN A 275 -5.59 37.47 -39.50
N ALA A 276 -5.46 38.60 -38.81
CA ALA A 276 -5.93 39.90 -39.27
C ALA A 276 -5.09 40.40 -40.45
#